data_AF-A0A8X6VVW8-F1
#
_entry.id   AF-A0A8X6VVW8-F1
#
_cell.length_a   1.000
_cell.length_b   1.000
_cell.length_c   1.000
_cell.angle_alpha   90.00
_cell.angle_beta   90.00
_cell.angle_gamma   90.00
#
_symmetry.space_group_name_H-M   'P 1'
#
loop_
_entity.id
_entity.type
_entity.pdbx_description
1 polymer ?
#
loop_
_entity_poly.entity_id
_entity_poly.type
_entity_poly.pdbx_seq_one_letter_code
_entity_poly.pdbx_strand_id
1 'polypeptide(L)'
;MGNFNLTIEEFLTVVNQVEGILNSRPLIPLSSDPNDFSSLTPGHFLIGRPINFIPESKITDIPDNRLSRWPQVQKINQIIWKKWPRDYLNNLQQRV
;
A
#
# COMPACT_ATOMS: atom_id res chain seq x y z
N MET A 1 -19.82 -8.81 1.05
CA MET A 1 -19.04 -8.67 -0.19
C MET A 1 -19.65 -9.65 -1.18
N GLY A 2 -20.15 -9.19 -2.33
CA GLY A 2 -20.51 -10.13 -3.40
C GLY A 2 -19.27 -10.93 -3.79
N ASN A 3 -19.43 -12.17 -4.24
CA ASN A 3 -18.34 -13.10 -4.59
C ASN A 3 -17.46 -12.57 -5.73
N PHE A 4 -16.65 -11.54 -5.47
CA PHE A 4 -15.63 -11.04 -6.38
C PHE A 4 -14.42 -11.95 -6.25
N ASN A 5 -14.38 -12.96 -7.11
CA ASN A 5 -13.23 -13.84 -7.23
C ASN A 5 -12.23 -13.20 -8.19
N LEU A 6 -11.02 -12.98 -7.67
CA LEU A 6 -9.87 -12.54 -8.44
C LEU A 6 -9.44 -13.66 -9.38
N THR A 7 -9.05 -13.31 -10.61
CA THR A 7 -8.24 -14.21 -11.43
C THR A 7 -6.86 -14.35 -10.81
N ILE A 8 -6.08 -15.34 -11.24
CA ILE A 8 -4.69 -15.48 -10.81
C ILE A 8 -3.87 -14.23 -11.12
N GLU A 9 -4.06 -13.61 -12.28
CA GLU A 9 -3.36 -12.39 -12.69
C GLU A 9 -3.71 -11.21 -11.79
N GLU A 10 -4.97 -11.06 -11.43
CA GLU A 10 -5.42 -9.99 -10.53
C GLU A 10 -4.95 -10.21 -9.11
N PHE A 11 -4.98 -11.46 -8.64
CA PHE A 11 -4.44 -11.81 -7.34
C PHE A 11 -2.94 -11.50 -7.25
N LEU A 12 -2.16 -11.92 -8.25
CA LEU A 12 -0.74 -11.60 -8.32
C LEU A 12 -0.51 -10.08 -8.38
N THR A 13 -1.36 -9.36 -9.11
CA THR A 13 -1.30 -7.89 -9.18
C THR A 13 -1.55 -7.23 -7.82
N VAL A 14 -2.52 -7.73 -7.04
CA VAL A 14 -2.77 -7.29 -5.67
C VAL A 14 -1.56 -7.60 -4.79
N VAL A 15 -1.07 -8.83 -4.80
CA VAL A 15 0.08 -9.26 -3.97
C VAL A 15 1.32 -8.43 -4.26
N ASN A 16 1.66 -8.19 -5.53
CA ASN A 16 2.81 -7.35 -5.90
C ASN A 16 2.65 -5.91 -5.43
N GLN A 17 1.43 -5.36 -5.46
CA GLN A 17 1.18 -4.02 -4.93
C GLN A 17 1.30 -3.98 -3.41
N VAL A 18 0.80 -5.00 -2.70
CA VAL A 18 0.98 -5.14 -1.25
C VAL A 18 2.46 -5.25 -0.90
N GLU A 19 3.24 -6.07 -1.62
CA GLU A 19 4.69 -6.15 -1.44
C GLU A 19 5.34 -4.76 -1.59
N GLY A 20 4.97 -4.02 -2.63
CA GLY A 20 5.42 -2.63 -2.81
C GLY A 20 5.12 -1.77 -1.60
N ILE A 21 3.89 -1.81 -1.08
CA ILE A 21 3.46 -1.09 0.12
C ILE A 21 4.33 -1.44 1.33
N LEU A 22 4.61 -2.73 1.56
CA LEU A 22 5.43 -3.20 2.67
C LEU A 22 6.88 -2.71 2.54
N ASN A 23 7.42 -2.73 1.32
CA ASN A 23 8.81 -2.36 1.04
C ASN A 23 9.02 -0.83 0.93
N SER A 24 7.95 -0.05 0.79
CA SER A 24 7.98 1.42 0.90
C SER A 24 7.93 1.92 2.35
N ARG A 25 7.90 1.02 3.34
CA ARG A 25 7.82 1.37 4.75
C ARG A 25 9.09 2.07 5.25
N PRO A 26 8.99 3.23 5.93
CA PRO A 26 10.12 3.85 6.60
C PRO A 26 10.72 2.93 7.67
N LEU A 27 12.04 2.74 7.62
CA LEU A 27 12.84 2.03 8.64
C LEU A 27 13.27 2.96 9.77
N ILE A 28 13.37 4.25 9.47
CA ILE A 28 13.75 5.30 10.42
C ILE A 28 12.70 6.41 10.43
N PRO A 29 12.61 7.20 11.52
CA PRO A 29 11.81 8.41 11.54
C PRO A 29 12.18 9.34 10.37
N LEU A 30 11.20 10.07 9.87
CA LEU A 30 11.42 11.11 8.86
C LEU A 30 12.33 12.21 9.44
N SER A 31 13.05 12.87 8.53
CA SER A 31 13.86 14.03 8.87
C SER A 31 13.01 15.12 9.52
N SER A 32 13.61 15.86 10.44
CA SER A 32 13.01 17.06 11.03
C SER A 32 13.14 18.30 10.14
N ASP A 33 13.90 18.23 9.04
CA ASP A 33 13.94 19.30 8.03
C ASP A 33 12.65 19.27 7.19
N PRO A 34 11.87 20.36 7.15
CA PRO A 34 10.64 20.44 6.36
C PRO A 34 10.84 20.33 4.84
N ASN A 35 12.07 20.46 4.34
CA ASN A 35 12.39 20.29 2.92
C ASN A 35 12.88 18.88 2.57
N ASP A 36 13.08 18.01 3.55
CA ASP A 36 13.54 16.63 3.35
C ASP A 36 12.39 15.64 3.54
N PHE A 37 11.84 15.19 2.42
CA PHE A 37 10.79 14.17 2.39
C PHE A 37 11.33 12.75 2.22
N SER A 38 12.65 12.56 2.29
CA SER A 38 13.25 11.25 2.13
C SER A 38 13.11 10.40 3.39
N SER A 39 12.91 9.10 3.21
CA SER A 39 12.95 8.12 4.28
C SER A 39 13.71 6.90 3.78
N LEU A 40 14.56 6.32 4.63
CA LEU A 40 15.19 5.04 4.32
C LEU A 40 14.16 3.92 4.45
N THR A 41 13.94 3.16 3.38
CA THR A 41 12.95 2.07 3.31
C THR A 41 13.61 0.75 2.88
N PRO A 42 13.00 -0.44 3.11
CA PRO A 42 13.50 -1.69 2.55
C PRO A 42 13.74 -1.63 1.03
N GLY A 43 12.88 -0.93 0.29
CA GLY A 43 13.01 -0.74 -1.15
C GLY A 43 14.36 -0.16 -1.58
N HIS A 44 14.97 0.71 -0.76
CA HIS A 44 16.30 1.24 -1.04
C HIS A 44 17.37 0.15 -1.07
N PHE A 45 17.24 -0.90 -0.26
CA PHE A 45 18.16 -2.02 -0.25
C PHE A 45 17.85 -3.04 -1.35
N LEU A 46 16.55 -3.24 -1.66
CA LEU A 46 16.12 -4.22 -2.65
C LEU A 46 16.42 -3.79 -4.09
N ILE A 47 16.18 -2.52 -4.42
CA ILE A 47 16.27 -2.01 -5.79
C ILE A 47 17.12 -0.73 -5.92
N GLY A 48 17.79 -0.30 -4.85
CA GLY A 48 18.65 0.89 -4.84
C GLY A 48 17.91 2.23 -4.79
N ARG A 49 16.58 2.23 -4.67
CA ARG A 49 15.73 3.44 -4.70
C ARG A 49 14.40 3.22 -3.97
N PRO A 50 13.66 4.28 -3.60
CA PRO A 50 12.33 4.10 -3.00
C PRO A 50 11.36 3.48 -4.02
N ILE A 51 10.47 2.63 -3.52
CA ILE A 51 9.35 2.12 -4.30
C ILE A 51 8.22 3.17 -4.21
N ASN A 52 8.01 3.89 -5.30
CA ASN A 52 6.99 4.92 -5.40
C ASN A 52 5.80 4.42 -6.20
N PHE A 53 4.60 4.91 -5.87
CA PHE A 53 3.37 4.60 -6.60
C PHE A 53 2.75 5.88 -7.15
N ILE A 54 2.07 5.77 -8.29
CA ILE A 54 1.34 6.90 -8.88
C ILE A 54 0.08 7.14 -8.03
N PRO A 55 -0.23 8.38 -7.62
CA PRO A 55 -1.46 8.65 -6.89
C PRO A 55 -2.69 8.24 -7.71
N GLU A 56 -3.50 7.36 -7.16
CA GLU A 56 -4.77 6.94 -7.78
C GLU A 56 -5.96 7.68 -7.18
N SER A 57 -7.06 7.73 -7.95
CA SER A 57 -8.32 8.28 -7.44
C SER A 57 -8.88 7.40 -6.31
N LYS A 58 -9.39 8.05 -5.27
CA LYS A 58 -9.99 7.34 -4.13
C LYS A 58 -11.31 6.69 -4.55
N ILE A 59 -11.35 5.35 -4.56
CA ILE A 59 -12.53 4.57 -4.96
C ILE A 59 -13.11 3.71 -3.83
N THR A 60 -12.52 3.80 -2.63
CA THR A 60 -12.94 3.02 -1.44
C THR A 60 -14.40 3.22 -1.04
N ASP A 61 -14.98 4.39 -1.31
CA ASP A 61 -16.36 4.72 -0.96
C ASP A 61 -17.37 4.39 -2.09
N ILE A 62 -16.89 3.94 -3.26
CA ILE A 62 -17.76 3.62 -4.40
C ILE A 62 -18.32 2.19 -4.24
N PRO A 63 -19.65 1.98 -4.31
CA PRO A 63 -20.27 0.65 -4.28
C PRO A 63 -19.73 -0.29 -5.35
N ASP A 64 -19.54 -1.57 -5.01
CA ASP A 64 -18.89 -2.56 -5.90
C ASP A 64 -19.63 -2.76 -7.22
N ASN A 65 -20.95 -2.60 -7.22
CA ASN A 65 -21.81 -2.69 -8.41
C ASN A 65 -21.65 -1.53 -9.40
N ARG A 66 -20.91 -0.47 -9.03
CA ARG A 66 -20.59 0.68 -9.89
C ARG A 66 -19.14 0.68 -10.36
N LEU A 67 -18.39 -0.38 -10.06
CA LEU A 67 -16.99 -0.50 -10.42
C LEU A 67 -16.84 -1.57 -11.51
N SER A 68 -16.07 -1.23 -12.55
CA SER A 68 -15.56 -2.23 -13.48
C SER A 68 -14.45 -3.05 -12.81
N ARG A 69 -14.00 -4.10 -13.48
CA ARG A 69 -13.11 -5.12 -12.89
C ARG A 69 -11.79 -4.55 -12.36
N TRP A 70 -11.13 -3.69 -13.13
CA TRP A 70 -9.87 -3.07 -12.69
C TRP A 70 -10.01 -2.13 -11.47
N PRO A 71 -10.98 -1.20 -11.44
CA PRO A 71 -11.30 -0.47 -10.21
C PRO A 71 -11.65 -1.34 -9.00
N GLN A 72 -12.24 -2.53 -9.18
CA GLN A 72 -12.45 -3.45 -8.05
C GLN A 72 -11.12 -3.97 -7.49
N VAL A 73 -10.16 -4.34 -8.35
CA VAL A 73 -8.80 -4.72 -7.94
C VAL A 73 -8.11 -3.56 -7.21
N GLN A 74 -8.18 -2.34 -7.75
CA GLN A 74 -7.58 -1.17 -7.11
C GLN A 74 -8.21 -0.83 -5.77
N LYS A 75 -9.52 -1.01 -5.64
CA LYS A 75 -10.22 -0.81 -4.38
C LYS A 75 -9.69 -1.73 -3.28
N ILE A 76 -9.37 -2.99 -3.61
CA ILE A 76 -8.75 -3.93 -2.66
C ILE A 76 -7.40 -3.39 -2.18
N ASN A 77 -6.54 -2.95 -3.10
CA ASN A 77 -5.23 -2.37 -2.74
C ASN A 77 -5.37 -1.12 -1.87
N GLN A 78 -6.30 -0.21 -2.18
CA GLN A 78 -6.56 0.98 -1.37
C GLN A 78 -7.09 0.65 0.04
N ILE A 79 -7.89 -0.41 0.18
CA ILE A 79 -8.35 -0.90 1.50
C ILE A 79 -7.15 -1.41 2.31
N ILE A 80 -6.25 -2.17 1.69
CA ILE A 80 -5.04 -2.68 2.35
C ILE A 80 -4.13 -1.52 2.76
N TRP A 81 -3.87 -0.58 1.85
CA TRP A 81 -3.09 0.63 2.13
C TRP A 81 -3.66 1.43 3.29
N LYS A 82 -4.98 1.58 3.38
CA LYS A 82 -5.63 2.31 4.48
C LYS A 82 -5.46 1.60 5.83
N LYS A 83 -5.48 0.27 5.86
CA LYS A 83 -5.32 -0.53 7.07
C LYS A 83 -3.86 -0.63 7.51
N TRP A 84 -2.94 -0.68 6.54
CA TRP A 84 -1.53 -0.94 6.76
C TRP A 84 -0.87 -0.03 7.82
N PRO A 85 -0.91 1.32 7.75
CA PRO A 85 -0.29 2.17 8.77
C PRO A 85 -0.88 1.97 10.16
N ARG A 86 -2.20 1.73 10.26
CA ARG A 86 -2.87 1.48 11.54
C ARG A 86 -2.34 0.21 12.18
N ASP A 87 -2.27 -0.88 11.42
CA ASP A 87 -1.81 -2.16 11.94
C ASP A 87 -0.30 -2.16 12.17
N TYR A 88 0.46 -1.46 11.33
CA TYR A 88 1.91 -1.32 11.47
C TYR A 88 2.31 -0.51 12.71
N LEU A 89 1.73 0.67 12.93
CA LEU A 89 2.06 1.52 14.07
C LEU A 89 1.77 0.83 15.41
N ASN A 90 0.66 0.10 15.48
CA ASN A 90 0.31 -0.70 16.66
C ASN A 90 1.38 -1.78 16.96
N ASN A 91 2.05 -2.31 15.95
CA ASN A 91 3.11 -3.32 16.11
C ASN A 91 4.50 -2.71 16.35
N LEU A 92 4.75 -1.46 15.96
CA LEU A 92 6.00 -0.75 16.27
C LEU A 92 6.08 -0.26 17.73
N GLN A 93 4.94 0.06 18.34
CA GLN A 93 4.88 0.56 19.71
C GLN A 93 4.86 -0.52 20.78
N GLN A 94 4.81 -1.81 20.42
CA GLN A 94 5.14 -2.89 21.35
C GLN A 94 6.65 -2.90 21.60
N ARG A 95 7.09 -1.99 22.48
CA ARG A 95 8.40 -2.05 23.11
C ARG A 95 8.34 -3.16 24.16
N VAL A 96 9.24 -4.13 24.05
CA VAL A 96 9.59 -5.04 25.16
C VAL A 96 10.20 -4.22 26.29
#